data_AF-A0A5B8M1E7-F1
#
_entry.id   AF-A0A5B8M1E7-F1
#
_cell.length_a   1.000
_cell.length_b   1.000
_cell.length_c   1.000
_cell.angle_alpha   90.00
_cell.angle_beta   90.00
_cell.angle_gamma   90.00
#
_symmetry.space_group_name_H-M   'P 1'
#
loop_
_entity.id
_entity.type
_entity.pdbx_description
1 polymer ?
#
loop_
_entity_poly.entity_id
_entity_poly.type
_entity_poly.pdbx_seq_one_letter_code
_entity_poly.pdbx_strand_id
1 'polypeptide(L)'
;MPIAALITLAVALAYFIVTTTADLYPFNNTREATAEEKRAELLVNVPILAAPIVLLVLGWTLSLPVLAVIGGAIELIAAIGGLLLWWMPYLAGVTMPWATAGAGLTWDDLHQRTYAHTVIVLPRIGDRPRPNLEHMILHALFIVAGVLTIIAATTL
;
A
#
# COMPACT_ATOMS: atom_id res chain seq x y z
N MET A 1 4.59 -6.06 22.37
CA MET A 1 5.04 -5.98 20.94
C MET A 1 5.02 -4.59 20.26
N PRO A 2 4.93 -3.42 20.92
CA PRO A 2 4.82 -2.13 20.21
C PRO A 2 5.99 -1.78 19.30
N ILE A 3 7.22 -2.11 19.70
CA ILE A 3 8.43 -1.79 18.92
C ILE A 3 8.42 -2.50 17.56
N ALA A 4 8.06 -3.78 17.52
CA ALA A 4 8.00 -4.54 16.26
C ALA A 4 6.92 -3.99 15.32
N ALA A 5 5.75 -3.63 15.86
CA ALA A 5 4.69 -3.00 15.09
C ALA A 5 5.14 -1.64 14.53
N LEU A 6 5.78 -0.80 15.36
CA LEU A 6 6.30 0.51 14.97
C LEU A 6 7.35 0.41 13.86
N ILE A 7 8.31 -0.52 13.99
CA ILE A 7 9.31 -0.78 12.95
C ILE A 7 8.64 -1.20 11.65
N THR A 8 7.66 -2.11 11.72
CA THR A 8 7.01 -2.62 10.50
C THR A 8 6.18 -1.54 9.80
N LEU A 9 5.44 -0.72 10.55
CA LEU A 9 4.72 0.43 10.01
C LEU A 9 5.68 1.45 9.37
N ALA A 10 6.79 1.76 10.05
CA ALA A 10 7.80 2.67 9.51
C ALA A 10 8.44 2.13 8.23
N VAL A 11 8.71 0.82 8.17
CA VAL A 11 9.21 0.15 6.97
C VAL A 11 8.18 0.19 5.85
N ALA A 12 6.89 -0.06 6.13
CA ALA A 12 5.83 0.02 5.13
C ALA A 12 5.71 1.44 4.53
N LEU A 13 5.73 2.46 5.38
CA LEU A 13 5.70 3.86 4.95
C LEU A 13 6.95 4.26 4.15
N ALA A 14 8.14 3.90 4.64
CA ALA A 14 9.40 4.17 3.93
C ALA A 14 9.45 3.45 2.59
N TYR A 15 9.02 2.18 2.55
CA TYR A 15 8.91 1.42 1.32
C TYR A 15 8.02 2.13 0.32
N PHE A 16 6.80 2.51 0.70
CA PHE A 16 5.88 3.27 -0.15
C PHE A 16 6.52 4.56 -0.68
N ILE A 17 7.08 5.40 0.20
CA ILE A 17 7.71 6.67 -0.23
C ILE A 17 8.84 6.41 -1.23
N VAL A 18 9.70 5.44 -0.95
CA VAL A 18 10.84 5.10 -1.80
C VAL A 18 10.35 4.58 -3.15
N THR A 19 9.39 3.66 -3.18
CA THR A 19 8.92 3.07 -4.45
C THR A 19 8.04 4.02 -5.26
N THR A 20 7.46 5.07 -4.67
CA THR A 20 6.78 6.15 -5.41
C THR A 20 7.76 7.20 -5.96
N THR A 21 8.87 7.48 -5.27
CA THR A 21 9.77 8.60 -5.62
C THR A 21 11.02 8.21 -6.38
N ALA A 22 11.64 7.09 -6.05
CA ALA A 22 12.88 6.64 -6.64
C ALA A 22 12.63 5.78 -7.89
N ASP A 23 13.47 5.96 -8.92
CA ASP A 23 13.53 5.04 -10.05
C ASP A 23 14.34 3.80 -9.66
N LEU A 24 13.64 2.69 -9.47
CA LEU A 24 14.18 1.39 -9.10
C LEU A 24 13.97 0.37 -10.22
N TYR A 25 13.83 0.81 -11.48
CA TYR A 25 13.61 -0.08 -12.61
C TYR A 25 14.63 -1.24 -12.63
N PRO A 26 14.20 -2.50 -12.84
CA PRO A 26 12.85 -2.92 -13.25
C PRO A 26 11.85 -3.17 -12.10
N PHE A 27 12.20 -2.87 -10.85
CA PHE A 27 11.34 -3.18 -9.70
C PHE A 27 10.05 -2.35 -9.70
N ASN A 28 10.16 -1.06 -9.98
CA ASN A 28 9.05 -0.13 -10.23
C ASN A 28 9.24 0.56 -11.59
N ASN A 29 8.33 1.45 -11.98
CA ASN A 29 8.45 2.26 -13.20
C ASN A 29 8.09 3.73 -12.95
N THR A 30 8.64 4.32 -11.88
CA THR A 30 8.34 5.71 -11.51
C THR A 30 8.79 6.72 -12.56
N ARG A 31 9.63 6.33 -13.53
CA ARG A 31 10.01 7.19 -14.67
C ARG A 31 8.84 7.57 -15.59
N GLU A 32 7.80 6.73 -15.67
CA GLU A 32 6.61 7.01 -16.50
C GLU A 32 5.56 7.84 -15.76
N ALA A 33 5.68 7.96 -14.44
CA ALA A 33 4.81 8.80 -13.64
C ALA A 33 5.31 10.26 -13.67
N THR A 34 4.39 11.18 -13.97
CA THR A 34 4.63 12.61 -13.90
C THR A 34 4.91 13.06 -12.47
N ALA A 35 5.58 14.20 -12.31
CA ALA A 35 5.84 14.77 -10.99
C ALA A 35 4.54 15.09 -10.23
N GLU A 36 3.47 15.46 -10.95
CA GLU A 36 2.16 15.73 -10.37
C GLU A 36 1.48 14.45 -9.87
N GLU A 37 1.50 13.37 -10.65
CA GLU A 37 0.98 12.05 -10.23
C GLU A 37 1.69 11.55 -8.97
N LYS A 38 3.03 11.60 -8.93
CA LYS A 38 3.81 11.23 -7.73
C LYS A 38 3.44 12.09 -6.53
N ARG A 39 3.31 13.40 -6.71
CA ARG A 39 2.95 14.32 -5.63
C ARG A 39 1.54 14.04 -5.12
N ALA A 40 0.58 13.83 -6.01
CA ALA A 40 -0.80 13.49 -5.64
C ALA A 40 -0.84 12.16 -4.87
N GLU A 41 -0.13 11.15 -5.36
CA GLU A 41 -0.05 9.85 -4.72
C GLU A 41 0.54 9.94 -3.30
N LEU A 42 1.64 10.69 -3.12
CA LEU A 42 2.22 10.93 -1.80
C LEU A 42 1.28 11.72 -0.88
N LEU A 43 0.69 12.81 -1.38
CA LEU A 43 -0.18 13.68 -0.57
C LEU A 43 -1.43 12.95 -0.06
N VAL A 44 -1.96 12.01 -0.84
CA VAL A 44 -3.12 11.21 -0.45
C VAL A 44 -2.73 10.09 0.51
N ASN A 45 -1.69 9.33 0.18
CA ASN A 45 -1.39 8.08 0.89
C ASN A 45 -0.48 8.26 2.11
N VAL A 46 0.50 9.17 2.10
CA VAL A 46 1.42 9.36 3.24
C VAL A 46 0.66 9.68 4.53
N PRO A 47 -0.34 10.58 4.56
CA PRO A 47 -1.11 10.85 5.78
C PRO A 47 -1.85 9.61 6.28
N ILE A 48 -2.41 8.80 5.38
CA ILE A 48 -3.14 7.57 5.73
C ILE A 48 -2.18 6.55 6.35
N LEU A 49 -1.02 6.35 5.74
CA LEU A 49 -0.01 5.38 6.20
C LEU A 49 0.77 5.87 7.43
N ALA A 50 0.88 7.17 7.65
CA ALA A 50 1.48 7.74 8.86
C ALA A 50 0.52 7.70 10.07
N ALA A 51 -0.80 7.71 9.85
CA ALA A 51 -1.78 7.74 10.94
C ALA A 51 -1.66 6.54 11.91
N PRO A 52 -1.51 5.28 11.45
CA PRO A 52 -1.27 4.14 12.33
C PRO A 52 -0.02 4.28 13.22
N ILE A 53 1.06 4.89 12.72
CA ILE A 53 2.27 5.16 13.50
C ILE A 53 1.95 6.11 14.65
N VAL A 54 1.31 7.24 14.33
CA VAL A 54 0.92 8.24 15.33
C VAL A 54 -0.03 7.65 16.37
N LEU A 55 -1.04 6.89 15.93
CA LEU A 55 -2.02 6.25 16.81
C LEU A 55 -1.39 5.19 17.71
N LEU A 56 -0.43 4.39 17.21
CA LEU A 56 0.29 3.42 18.03
C LEU A 56 1.16 4.12 19.08
N VAL A 57 1.89 5.17 18.69
CA VAL A 57 2.72 5.94 19.62
C VAL A 57 1.87 6.58 20.71
N LEU A 58 0.76 7.24 20.36
CA LEU A 58 -0.17 7.82 21.32
C LEU A 58 -0.84 6.76 22.20
N GLY A 59 -1.27 5.64 21.61
CA GLY A 59 -1.84 4.51 22.34
C GLY A 59 -0.87 3.97 23.38
N TRP A 60 0.42 3.91 23.04
CA TRP A 60 1.45 3.45 23.95
C TRP A 60 1.80 4.47 25.04
N THR A 61 1.96 5.75 24.71
CA THR A 61 2.32 6.77 25.70
C THR A 61 1.18 7.09 26.67
N LEU A 62 -0.07 6.93 26.24
CA LEU A 62 -1.27 7.21 27.03
C LEU A 62 -1.91 5.95 27.64
N SER A 63 -1.36 4.76 27.41
CA SER A 63 -1.97 3.47 27.77
C SER A 63 -3.43 3.34 27.30
N LEU A 64 -3.68 3.74 26.05
CA LEU A 64 -4.98 3.67 25.38
C LEU A 64 -4.95 2.63 24.27
N PRO A 65 -5.22 1.34 24.56
CA PRO A 65 -5.10 0.26 23.58
C PRO A 65 -6.04 0.43 22.38
N VAL A 66 -7.17 1.12 22.56
CA VAL A 66 -8.12 1.43 21.49
C VAL A 66 -7.47 2.20 20.33
N LEU A 67 -6.49 3.08 20.59
CA LEU A 67 -5.81 3.84 19.54
C LEU A 67 -4.98 2.92 18.64
N ALA A 68 -4.30 1.93 19.22
CA ALA A 68 -3.57 0.93 18.44
C ALA A 68 -4.51 0.04 17.62
N VAL A 69 -5.68 -0.33 18.16
CA VAL A 69 -6.70 -1.07 17.39
C VAL A 69 -7.18 -0.26 16.19
N ILE A 70 -7.49 1.03 16.38
CA ILE A 70 -7.89 1.92 15.28
C ILE A 70 -6.77 2.06 14.24
N GLY A 71 -5.52 2.26 14.68
CA GLY A 71 -4.37 2.35 13.80
C GLY A 71 -4.18 1.08 12.96
N GLY A 72 -4.23 -0.09 13.59
CA GLY A 72 -4.13 -1.36 12.87
C GLY A 72 -5.31 -1.60 11.92
N ALA A 73 -6.52 -1.17 12.28
CA ALA A 73 -7.68 -1.25 11.40
C ALA A 73 -7.54 -0.37 10.14
N ILE A 74 -7.03 0.85 10.28
CA ILE A 74 -6.73 1.75 9.14
C ILE A 74 -5.74 1.06 8.18
N GLU A 75 -4.65 0.50 8.72
CA GLU A 75 -3.63 -0.19 7.92
C GLU A 75 -4.22 -1.40 7.16
N LEU A 76 -5.07 -2.19 7.83
CA LEU A 76 -5.74 -3.34 7.19
C LEU A 76 -6.76 -2.91 6.12
N ILE A 77 -7.46 -1.79 6.32
CA ILE A 77 -8.36 -1.24 5.29
C ILE A 77 -7.55 -0.81 4.06
N ALA A 78 -6.40 -0.16 4.26
CA ALA A 78 -5.49 0.19 3.16
C ALA A 78 -5.00 -1.07 2.43
N ALA A 79 -4.63 -2.13 3.17
CA ALA A 79 -4.25 -3.42 2.60
C ALA A 79 -5.37 -4.03 1.75
N ILE A 80 -6.62 -4.03 2.24
CA ILE A 80 -7.79 -4.52 1.51
C ILE A 80 -8.02 -3.70 0.24
N GLY A 81 -7.92 -2.37 0.33
CA GLY A 81 -8.06 -1.48 -0.83
C GLY A 81 -7.03 -1.78 -1.92
N GLY A 82 -5.77 -1.99 -1.54
CA GLY A 82 -4.70 -2.40 -2.45
C GLY A 82 -4.92 -3.80 -3.03
N LEU A 83 -5.31 -4.77 -2.18
CA LEU A 83 -5.63 -6.12 -2.65
C LEU A 83 -6.77 -6.10 -3.68
N LEU A 84 -7.85 -5.37 -3.41
CA LEU A 84 -8.97 -5.24 -4.35
C LEU A 84 -8.53 -4.56 -5.65
N LEU A 85 -7.76 -3.47 -5.56
CA LEU A 85 -7.23 -2.75 -6.72
C LEU A 85 -6.42 -3.66 -7.65
N TRP A 86 -5.53 -4.47 -7.08
CA TRP A 86 -4.54 -5.22 -7.85
C TRP A 86 -4.99 -6.64 -8.21
N TRP A 87 -5.73 -7.31 -7.33
CA TRP A 87 -6.09 -8.72 -7.51
C TRP A 87 -7.46 -8.93 -8.16
N MET A 88 -8.41 -8.01 -8.02
CA MET A 88 -9.70 -8.15 -8.72
C MET A 88 -9.57 -8.11 -10.25
N PRO A 89 -8.75 -7.21 -10.85
CA PRO A 89 -8.50 -7.24 -12.29
C PRO A 89 -7.85 -8.57 -12.73
N TYR A 90 -6.91 -9.08 -11.94
CA TYR A 90 -6.18 -10.31 -12.25
C TYR A 90 -7.04 -11.57 -12.15
N LEU A 91 -7.73 -11.76 -11.02
CA LEU A 91 -8.48 -12.98 -10.73
C LEU A 91 -9.86 -12.99 -11.38
N ALA A 92 -10.55 -11.85 -11.40
CA ALA A 92 -11.93 -11.75 -11.84
C ALA A 92 -12.13 -10.90 -13.10
N GLY A 93 -11.10 -10.17 -13.57
CA GLY A 93 -11.27 -9.21 -14.66
C GLY A 93 -12.07 -7.97 -14.26
N VAL A 94 -12.24 -7.71 -12.96
CA VAL A 94 -13.06 -6.60 -12.44
C VAL A 94 -12.16 -5.48 -11.94
N THR A 95 -12.26 -4.32 -12.58
CA THR A 95 -11.54 -3.09 -12.20
C THR A 95 -12.29 -2.36 -11.09
N MET A 96 -11.56 -1.91 -10.07
CA MET A 96 -12.14 -1.10 -8.98
C MET A 96 -12.45 0.34 -9.44
N PRO A 97 -13.53 0.97 -8.95
CA PRO A 97 -13.91 2.32 -9.39
C PRO A 97 -12.90 3.40 -8.96
N TRP A 98 -12.11 3.15 -7.91
CA TRP A 98 -11.03 4.05 -7.47
C TRP A 98 -9.68 3.76 -8.15
N ALA A 99 -9.61 2.81 -9.10
CA ALA A 99 -8.35 2.28 -9.59
C ALA A 99 -7.42 3.28 -10.26
N THR A 100 -7.97 4.36 -10.81
CA THR A 100 -7.19 5.40 -11.46
C THR A 100 -7.20 6.72 -10.69
N ALA A 101 -7.77 6.74 -9.48
CA ALA A 101 -7.89 7.94 -8.64
C ALA A 101 -8.44 9.18 -9.40
N GLY A 102 -9.27 8.97 -10.43
CA GLY A 102 -9.83 10.05 -11.24
C GLY A 102 -8.90 10.62 -12.32
N ALA A 103 -7.79 9.94 -12.66
CA ALA A 103 -6.82 10.39 -13.66
C ALA A 103 -7.37 10.47 -15.11
N GLY A 104 -8.63 10.12 -15.35
CA GLY A 104 -9.27 10.23 -16.66
C GLY A 104 -8.83 9.17 -17.67
N LEU A 105 -8.16 8.10 -17.22
CA LEU A 105 -7.78 6.93 -18.02
C LEU A 105 -8.33 5.63 -17.42
N THR A 106 -8.29 4.54 -18.19
CA THR A 106 -8.70 3.22 -17.70
C THR A 106 -7.59 2.59 -16.84
N TRP A 107 -7.96 1.65 -15.97
CA TRP A 107 -6.95 0.90 -15.21
C TRP A 107 -5.99 0.13 -16.11
N ASP A 108 -6.46 -0.39 -17.24
CA ASP A 108 -5.61 -1.09 -18.20
C ASP A 108 -4.58 -0.13 -18.81
N ASP A 109 -4.98 1.07 -19.24
CA ASP A 109 -4.05 2.09 -19.73
C ASP A 109 -2.99 2.47 -18.68
N LEU A 110 -3.42 2.69 -17.44
CA LEU A 110 -2.52 3.01 -16.33
C LEU A 110 -1.52 1.88 -16.10
N HIS A 111 -2.03 0.65 -16.12
CA HIS A 111 -1.25 -0.55 -15.86
C HIS A 111 -0.25 -0.83 -16.96
N GLN A 112 -0.64 -0.75 -18.23
CA GLN A 112 0.27 -0.92 -19.35
C GLN A 112 1.41 0.10 -19.30
N ARG A 113 1.09 1.38 -19.06
CA ARG A 113 2.09 2.45 -18.98
C ARG A 113 3.05 2.26 -17.79
N THR A 114 2.51 1.95 -16.62
CA THR A 114 3.25 2.12 -15.35
C THR A 114 3.71 0.80 -14.74
N TYR A 115 3.02 -0.31 -14.96
CA TYR A 115 3.23 -1.53 -14.18
C TYR A 115 3.58 -2.76 -15.02
N ALA A 116 3.12 -2.84 -16.26
CA ALA A 116 3.32 -4.00 -17.14
C ALA A 116 4.79 -4.29 -17.48
N HIS A 117 5.67 -3.29 -17.36
CA HIS A 117 7.10 -3.36 -17.65
C HIS A 117 7.99 -3.58 -16.41
N THR A 118 7.38 -3.86 -15.25
CA THR A 118 8.09 -4.10 -14.00
C THR A 118 8.24 -5.60 -13.69
N VAL A 119 8.91 -5.94 -12.58
CA VAL A 119 9.03 -7.33 -12.13
C VAL A 119 7.65 -7.90 -11.81
N ILE A 120 7.19 -8.86 -12.61
CA ILE A 120 5.93 -9.59 -12.43
C ILE A 120 6.25 -11.07 -12.25
N VAL A 121 5.85 -11.64 -11.11
CA VAL A 121 6.10 -13.05 -10.76
C VAL A 121 4.90 -13.96 -10.98
N LEU A 122 3.72 -13.38 -11.22
CA LEU A 122 2.48 -14.12 -11.41
C LEU A 122 2.33 -14.60 -12.87
N PRO A 123 1.78 -15.81 -13.09
CA PRO A 123 1.49 -16.31 -14.43
C PRO A 123 0.46 -15.44 -15.14
N ARG A 124 0.39 -15.53 -16.47
CA ARG A 124 -0.60 -14.81 -17.27
C ARG A 124 -1.95 -15.53 -17.26
N ILE A 125 -3.04 -14.77 -17.10
CA ILE A 125 -4.43 -15.24 -17.24
C ILE A 125 -5.10 -14.38 -18.33
N GLY A 126 -5.06 -14.84 -19.58
CA GLY A 126 -5.51 -14.03 -20.73
C GLY A 126 -4.79 -12.68 -20.78
N ASP A 127 -5.54 -11.61 -21.05
CA ASP A 127 -5.05 -10.23 -21.12
C ASP A 127 -5.23 -9.46 -19.80
N ARG A 128 -5.49 -10.15 -18.69
CA ARG A 128 -5.79 -9.49 -17.42
C ARG A 128 -4.56 -8.79 -16.83
N PRO A 129 -4.70 -7.55 -16.31
CA PRO A 129 -3.63 -6.86 -15.59
C PRO A 129 -3.12 -7.70 -14.42
N ARG A 130 -1.80 -7.72 -14.23
CA ARG A 130 -1.13 -8.53 -13.19
C ARG A 130 -0.53 -7.65 -12.10
N PRO A 131 -0.69 -7.99 -10.81
CA PRO A 131 0.12 -7.41 -9.75
C PRO A 131 1.61 -7.50 -10.06
N ASN A 132 2.31 -6.38 -9.91
CA ASN A 132 3.76 -6.40 -9.89
C ASN A 132 4.27 -6.77 -8.50
N LEU A 133 5.53 -7.22 -8.43
CA LEU A 133 6.15 -7.66 -7.19
C LEU A 133 6.21 -6.55 -6.14
N GLU A 134 6.42 -5.31 -6.58
CA GLU A 134 6.47 -4.14 -5.71
C GLU A 134 5.20 -4.01 -4.85
N HIS A 135 4.02 -4.03 -5.48
CA HIS A 135 2.76 -3.91 -4.77
C HIS A 135 2.42 -5.16 -3.97
N MET A 136 2.82 -6.35 -4.43
CA MET A 136 2.67 -7.57 -3.64
C MET A 136 3.42 -7.48 -2.30
N ILE A 137 4.65 -6.94 -2.31
CA ILE A 137 5.42 -6.70 -1.07
C ILE A 137 4.74 -5.64 -0.22
N LEU A 138 4.26 -4.54 -0.81
CA LEU A 138 3.55 -3.49 -0.08
C LEU A 138 2.31 -4.02 0.65
N HIS A 139 1.48 -4.84 -0.02
CA HIS A 139 0.32 -5.46 0.61
C HIS A 139 0.71 -6.36 1.78
N ALA A 140 1.78 -7.15 1.63
CA ALA A 140 2.27 -8.01 2.71
C ALA A 140 2.74 -7.17 3.91
N LEU A 141 3.45 -6.06 3.66
CA LEU A 141 3.87 -5.12 4.71
C LEU A 141 2.66 -4.52 5.44
N PHE A 142 1.65 -4.03 4.73
CA PHE A 142 0.44 -3.48 5.36
C PHE A 142 -0.31 -4.52 6.21
N ILE A 143 -0.47 -5.75 5.71
CA ILE A 143 -1.13 -6.82 6.46
C ILE A 143 -0.36 -7.13 7.75
N VAL A 144 0.96 -7.34 7.65
CA VAL A 144 1.79 -7.66 8.81
C VAL A 144 1.79 -6.49 9.80
N ALA A 145 1.95 -5.26 9.32
CA ALA A 145 1.96 -4.07 10.17
C ALA A 145 0.62 -3.89 10.90
N GLY A 146 -0.51 -4.04 10.20
CA GLY A 146 -1.85 -3.93 10.79
C GLY A 146 -2.11 -4.99 11.86
N VAL A 147 -1.79 -6.26 11.57
CA VAL A 147 -1.91 -7.36 12.54
C VAL A 147 -1.02 -7.14 13.76
N LEU A 148 0.25 -6.79 13.57
CA LEU A 148 1.17 -6.53 14.68
C LEU A 148 0.72 -5.35 15.54
N THR A 149 0.14 -4.31 14.92
CA THR A 149 -0.39 -3.13 15.63
C THR A 149 -1.60 -3.50 16.50
N ILE A 150 -2.52 -4.33 16.00
CA ILE A 150 -3.64 -4.85 16.79
C ILE A 150 -3.15 -5.75 17.93
N ILE A 151 -2.18 -6.64 17.68
CA ILE A 151 -1.60 -7.48 18.74
C ILE A 151 -0.89 -6.61 19.79
N ALA A 152 -0.18 -5.55 19.37
CA ALA A 152 0.49 -4.64 20.29
C ALA A 152 -0.48 -4.02 21.30
N ALA A 153 -1.74 -3.76 20.92
CA ALA A 153 -2.79 -3.25 21.80
C ALA A 153 -3.05 -4.13 23.04
N THR A 154 -2.76 -5.43 22.98
CA THR A 154 -2.89 -6.33 24.14
C THR A 154 -1.77 -6.14 25.18
N THR A 155 -0.77 -5.30 24.87
CA THR A 155 0.44 -5.07 25.67
C THR A 155 0.69 -3.59 25.95
N LEU A 156 -0.27 -2.71 25.68
CA LEU A 156 -0.25 -1.27 25.99
C LEU A 156 -0.94 -1.00 27.34
#